data_AF-A0A2V8Q343-F1
#
_entry.id   AF-A0A2V8Q343-F1
#
_cell.length_a   1.000
_cell.length_b   1.000
_cell.length_c   1.000
_cell.angle_alpha   90.00
_cell.angle_beta   90.00
_cell.angle_gamma   90.00
#
_symmetry.space_group_name_H-M   'P 1'
#
loop_
_entity.id
_entity.type
_entity.pdbx_description
1 polymer ?
#
loop_
_entity_poly.entity_id
_entity_poly.type
_entity_poly.pdbx_seq_one_letter_code
_entity_poly.pdbx_strand_id
1 'polypeptide(L)'
;AKEQIEQKAKDLLASTSAPGALKAAGESAGFEAGEEETFKLGSTLGKVTSTTELDDLIYGMKAGDMSKSPIKVDENWVIVGLTKREDAKDADFVTQRDQLKQSLISERQNQVFEDYIAGVQQKMKQDGHIKIYDDVLGTLPEDEEPALPGGLNFPTGG
;
A
#
# COMPACT_ATOMS: atom_id res chain seq x y z
N ALA A 1 24.47 -22.02 -17.55
CA ALA A 1 23.02 -21.69 -17.57
C ALA A 1 22.79 -20.17 -17.42
N LYS A 2 23.31 -19.52 -16.38
CA LYS A 2 23.11 -18.08 -16.14
C LYS A 2 23.61 -17.17 -17.29
N GLU A 3 24.79 -17.42 -17.85
CA GLU A 3 25.30 -16.66 -19.02
C GLU A 3 24.46 -16.84 -20.28
N GLN A 4 23.86 -18.01 -20.49
CA GLN A 4 22.99 -18.25 -21.66
C GLN A 4 21.67 -17.48 -21.54
N ILE A 5 21.15 -17.32 -20.31
CA ILE A 5 19.94 -16.53 -20.06
C ILE A 5 20.23 -15.05 -20.28
N GLU A 6 21.35 -14.56 -19.77
CA GLU A 6 21.80 -13.18 -20.00
C GLU A 6 22.01 -12.88 -21.49
N GLN A 7 22.66 -13.80 -22.22
CA GLN A 7 22.88 -13.63 -23.66
C GLN A 7 21.55 -13.64 -24.43
N LYS A 8 20.63 -14.56 -24.13
CA LYS A 8 19.29 -14.56 -24.73
C LYS A 8 18.51 -13.29 -24.43
N ALA A 9 18.63 -12.75 -23.22
CA ALA A 9 17.99 -11.50 -22.84
C ALA A 9 18.59 -10.31 -23.63
N LYS A 10 19.92 -10.28 -23.84
CA LYS A 10 20.58 -9.27 -24.69
C LYS A 10 20.18 -9.41 -26.16
N ASP A 11 20.09 -10.62 -26.69
CA ASP A 11 19.68 -10.86 -28.08
C ASP A 11 18.20 -10.48 -28.30
N LEU A 12 17.35 -10.72 -27.29
CA LEU A 12 15.95 -10.28 -27.29
C LEU A 12 15.82 -8.76 -27.30
N LEU A 13 16.61 -8.08 -26.46
CA LEU A 13 16.73 -6.62 -26.45
C LEU A 13 17.24 -6.05 -27.78
N ALA A 14 18.24 -6.70 -28.38
CA ALA A 14 18.80 -6.28 -29.67
C ALA A 14 17.81 -6.46 -30.84
N SER A 15 16.93 -7.46 -30.76
CA SER A 15 15.92 -7.76 -31.77
C SER A 15 14.60 -7.02 -31.56
N THR A 16 14.40 -6.37 -30.40
CA THR A 16 13.15 -5.69 -30.05
C THR A 16 13.38 -4.20 -29.85
N SER A 17 12.93 -3.37 -30.79
CA SER A 17 13.08 -1.91 -30.71
C SER A 17 11.93 -1.19 -30.01
N ALA A 18 10.83 -1.88 -29.71
CA ALA A 18 9.61 -1.27 -29.19
C ALA A 18 9.13 -1.98 -27.91
N PRO A 19 8.77 -1.23 -26.85
CA PRO A 19 8.30 -1.84 -25.60
C PRO A 19 7.02 -2.67 -25.79
N GLY A 20 6.14 -2.31 -26.73
CA GLY A 20 4.95 -3.10 -27.06
C GLY A 20 5.25 -4.45 -27.75
N ALA A 21 6.45 -4.63 -28.30
CA ALA A 21 6.87 -5.89 -28.93
C ALA A 21 7.59 -6.84 -27.94
N LEU A 22 8.00 -6.34 -26.76
CA LEU A 22 8.69 -7.14 -25.75
C LEU A 22 7.86 -8.32 -25.26
N LYS A 23 6.55 -8.13 -25.11
CA LYS A 23 5.64 -9.19 -24.66
C LYS A 23 5.64 -10.37 -25.63
N ALA A 24 5.38 -10.11 -26.91
CA ALA A 24 5.36 -11.12 -27.95
C ALA A 24 6.74 -11.78 -28.15
N ALA A 25 7.81 -10.99 -28.05
CA ALA A 25 9.18 -11.49 -28.18
C ALA A 25 9.57 -12.39 -26.98
N GLY A 26 9.22 -11.98 -25.75
CA GLY A 26 9.46 -12.73 -24.53
C GLY A 26 8.70 -14.06 -24.50
N GLU A 27 7.41 -14.05 -24.83
CA GLU A 27 6.57 -15.25 -24.94
C GLU A 27 7.13 -16.22 -26.00
N SER A 28 7.53 -15.70 -27.17
CA SER A 28 8.12 -16.51 -28.24
C SER A 28 9.46 -17.14 -27.86
N ALA A 29 10.22 -16.49 -26.98
CA ALA A 29 11.48 -16.99 -26.45
C ALA A 29 11.32 -17.90 -25.21
N GLY A 30 10.08 -18.15 -24.77
CA GLY A 30 9.75 -19.00 -23.62
C GLY A 30 9.98 -18.33 -22.26
N PHE A 31 10.04 -17.00 -22.23
CA PHE A 31 10.10 -16.22 -20.99
C PHE A 31 8.69 -15.84 -20.52
N GLU A 32 8.55 -15.60 -19.22
CA GLU A 32 7.31 -15.06 -18.67
C GLU A 32 7.25 -13.56 -18.96
N ALA A 33 6.32 -13.17 -19.82
CA ALA A 33 6.05 -11.77 -20.13
C ALA A 33 4.65 -11.38 -19.65
N GLY A 34 4.55 -10.20 -19.05
CA GLY A 34 3.30 -9.62 -18.57
C GLY A 34 3.30 -8.12 -18.85
N GLU A 35 2.11 -7.55 -18.92
CA GLU A 35 1.91 -6.11 -19.00
C GLU A 35 1.21 -5.67 -17.71
N GLU A 36 1.77 -4.68 -17.03
CA GLU A 36 1.21 -4.09 -15.82
C GLU A 36 0.73 -2.68 -16.14
N GLU A 37 -0.58 -2.50 -16.31
CA GLU A 37 -1.17 -1.21 -16.68
C GLU A 37 -1.11 -0.18 -15.55
N THR A 38 -1.05 -0.63 -14.29
CA THR A 38 -1.11 0.22 -13.09
C THR A 38 0.08 0.02 -12.14
N PHE A 39 1.26 -0.24 -12.71
CA PHE A 39 2.49 -0.37 -11.94
C PHE A 39 2.77 0.90 -11.14
N LYS A 40 2.97 0.74 -9.82
CA LYS A 40 3.45 1.80 -8.92
C LYS A 40 4.86 1.43 -8.45
N LEU A 41 5.74 2.42 -8.32
CA LEU A 41 7.06 2.23 -7.71
C LEU A 41 6.91 1.55 -6.33
N GLY A 42 7.75 0.57 -6.02
CA GLY A 42 7.62 -0.26 -4.82
C GLY A 42 6.57 -1.37 -4.90
N SER A 43 5.91 -1.57 -6.05
CA SER A 43 5.03 -2.72 -6.30
C SER A 43 5.77 -3.85 -7.03
N THR A 44 5.25 -5.07 -6.99
CA THR A 44 5.82 -6.18 -7.76
C THR A 44 5.61 -5.95 -9.25
N LEU A 45 6.64 -6.21 -10.06
CA LEU A 45 6.54 -6.22 -11.52
C LEU A 45 6.49 -7.68 -11.98
N GLY A 46 5.30 -8.17 -12.33
CA GLY A 46 5.07 -9.59 -12.60
C GLY A 46 5.43 -10.45 -11.38
N LYS A 47 6.36 -11.39 -11.54
CA LYS A 47 6.84 -12.26 -10.44
C LYS A 47 8.02 -11.70 -9.65
N VAL A 48 8.50 -10.50 -10.01
CA VAL A 48 9.69 -9.92 -9.43
C VAL A 48 9.29 -8.81 -8.47
N THR A 49 9.83 -8.86 -7.26
CA THR A 49 9.64 -7.79 -6.27
C THR A 49 10.44 -6.58 -6.71
N SER A 50 9.85 -5.39 -6.63
CA SER A 50 10.57 -4.14 -6.89
C SER A 50 11.75 -4.01 -5.93
N THR A 51 12.91 -3.72 -6.49
CA THR A 51 14.09 -3.27 -5.76
C THR A 51 14.27 -1.79 -6.02
N THR A 52 14.93 -1.09 -5.10
CA THR A 52 15.24 0.34 -5.28
C THR A 52 15.97 0.62 -6.59
N GLU A 53 16.89 -0.28 -6.98
CA GLU A 53 17.63 -0.18 -8.25
C GLU A 53 16.72 -0.32 -9.48
N LEU A 54 15.73 -1.21 -9.42
CA LEU A 54 14.74 -1.40 -10.48
C LEU A 54 13.82 -0.17 -10.58
N ASP A 55 13.34 0.31 -9.44
CA ASP A 55 12.45 1.46 -9.35
C ASP A 55 13.14 2.74 -9.84
N ASP A 56 14.39 3.00 -9.45
CA ASP A 56 15.18 4.15 -9.91
C ASP A 56 15.40 4.12 -11.43
N LEU A 57 15.66 2.94 -11.98
CA LEU A 57 15.82 2.77 -13.42
C LEU A 57 14.50 3.01 -14.16
N ILE A 58 13.39 2.41 -13.70
CA ILE A 58 12.06 2.61 -14.30
C ILE A 58 11.64 4.08 -14.19
N TYR A 59 11.92 4.74 -13.07
CA TYR A 59 11.60 6.15 -12.85
C TYR A 59 12.38 7.08 -13.79
N GLY A 60 13.64 6.74 -14.09
CA GLY A 60 14.49 7.46 -15.04
C GLY A 60 14.17 7.20 -16.52
N MET A 61 13.37 6.18 -16.84
CA MET A 61 12.99 5.85 -18.22
C MET A 61 11.88 6.77 -18.74
N LYS A 62 11.92 7.02 -20.06
CA LYS A 62 10.87 7.79 -20.76
C LYS A 62 9.75 6.85 -21.22
N ALA A 63 8.53 7.37 -21.35
CA ALA A 63 7.47 6.61 -22.00
C ALA A 63 7.86 6.26 -23.45
N GLY A 64 7.67 5.01 -23.83
CA GLY A 64 8.17 4.43 -25.07
C GLY A 64 9.62 3.91 -25.02
N ASP A 65 10.30 4.02 -23.87
CA ASP A 65 11.69 3.58 -23.70
C ASP A 65 11.80 2.17 -23.12
N MET A 66 12.94 1.53 -23.31
CA MET A 66 13.22 0.15 -22.91
C MET A 66 14.56 0.05 -22.16
N SER A 67 14.65 -0.89 -21.21
CA SER A 67 15.89 -1.14 -20.49
C SER A 67 17.00 -1.54 -21.47
N LYS A 68 18.09 -0.79 -21.51
CA LYS A 68 19.22 -1.05 -22.42
C LYS A 68 20.00 -2.32 -22.10
N SER A 69 19.84 -2.82 -20.88
CA SER A 69 20.48 -4.03 -20.38
C SER A 69 19.50 -4.82 -19.53
N PRO A 70 19.57 -6.17 -19.52
CA PRO A 70 18.82 -6.99 -18.59
C PRO A 70 19.17 -6.59 -17.15
N ILE A 71 18.15 -6.41 -16.32
CA ILE A 71 18.30 -6.02 -14.92
C ILE A 71 18.29 -7.29 -14.11
N LYS A 72 19.32 -7.48 -13.28
CA LYS A 72 19.37 -8.62 -12.38
C LYS A 72 18.60 -8.29 -11.11
N VAL A 73 17.56 -9.06 -10.82
CA VAL A 73 16.81 -8.97 -9.56
C VAL A 73 16.88 -10.33 -8.89
N ASP A 74 17.59 -10.38 -7.76
CA ASP A 74 17.92 -11.60 -7.02
C ASP A 74 18.59 -12.67 -7.92
N GLU A 75 17.84 -13.72 -8.27
CA GLU A 75 18.29 -14.81 -9.13
C GLU A 75 17.75 -14.73 -10.56
N ASN A 76 16.89 -13.75 -10.85
CA ASN A 76 16.19 -13.58 -12.12
C ASN A 76 16.74 -12.40 -12.92
N TRP A 77 16.56 -12.46 -14.24
CA TRP A 77 16.87 -11.36 -15.15
C TRP A 77 15.57 -10.82 -15.72
N VAL A 78 15.39 -9.50 -15.65
CA VAL A 78 14.18 -8.81 -16.07
C VAL A 78 14.53 -7.79 -17.14
N ILE A 79 13.72 -7.76 -18.19
CA ILE A 79 13.74 -6.70 -19.20
C ILE A 79 12.45 -5.90 -19.02
N VAL A 80 12.57 -4.59 -18.93
CA VAL A 80 11.41 -3.70 -18.73
C VAL A 80 11.28 -2.74 -19.89
N GLY A 81 10.05 -2.54 -20.35
CA GLY A 81 9.70 -1.54 -21.35
C GLY A 81 8.59 -0.67 -20.81
N LEU A 82 8.80 0.65 -20.79
CA LEU A 82 7.79 1.59 -20.32
C LEU A 82 6.91 1.96 -21.50
N THR A 83 5.69 1.40 -21.58
CA THR A 83 4.75 1.69 -22.68
C THR A 83 4.12 3.07 -22.52
N LYS A 84 3.68 3.39 -21.30
CA LYS A 84 3.05 4.67 -20.95
C LYS A 84 3.46 5.09 -19.55
N ARG A 85 3.70 6.38 -19.36
CA ARG A 85 3.86 7.01 -18.05
C ARG A 85 2.64 7.84 -17.77
N GLU A 86 1.99 7.59 -16.64
CA GLU A 86 0.97 8.49 -16.11
C GLU A 86 1.64 9.36 -15.05
N ASP A 87 2.02 10.58 -15.43
CA ASP A 87 2.54 11.54 -14.46
C ASP A 87 1.42 11.89 -13.47
N ALA A 88 1.76 11.90 -12.18
CA ALA A 88 0.84 12.34 -11.16
C ALA A 88 0.37 13.76 -11.52
N LYS A 89 -0.92 13.93 -11.78
CA LYS A 89 -1.50 15.26 -11.99
C LYS A 89 -1.31 16.05 -10.70
N ASP A 90 -0.64 17.19 -10.77
CA ASP A 90 -0.37 18.07 -9.62
C ASP A 90 -1.65 18.43 -8.82
N ALA A 91 -2.80 18.45 -9.49
CA ALA A 91 -4.11 18.70 -8.87
C ALA A 91 -4.52 17.61 -7.86
N ASP A 92 -4.20 16.35 -8.13
CA ASP A 92 -4.50 15.23 -7.22
C ASP A 92 -3.50 15.17 -6.07
N PHE A 93 -2.25 15.59 -6.30
CA PHE A 93 -1.23 15.68 -5.25
C PHE A 93 -1.58 16.71 -4.17
N VAL A 94 -2.10 17.88 -4.55
CA VAL A 94 -2.56 18.89 -3.56
C VAL A 94 -3.67 18.34 -2.68
N THR A 95 -4.64 17.64 -3.28
CA THR A 95 -5.78 17.05 -2.56
C THR A 95 -5.30 15.94 -1.61
N GLN A 96 -4.43 15.04 -2.07
CA GLN A 96 -3.88 13.96 -1.25
C GLN A 96 -3.00 14.49 -0.11
N ARG A 97 -2.19 15.53 -0.38
CA ARG A 97 -1.37 16.18 0.64
C ARG A 97 -2.23 16.79 1.75
N ASP A 98 -3.30 17.49 1.39
CA ASP A 98 -4.17 18.14 2.35
C ASP A 98 -4.95 17.11 3.18
N GLN A 99 -5.42 16.02 2.56
CA GLN A 99 -6.03 14.89 3.27
C GLN A 99 -5.05 14.20 4.23
N LEU A 100 -3.82 13.92 3.78
CA LEU A 100 -2.79 13.30 4.62
C LEU A 100 -2.40 14.20 5.80
N LYS A 101 -2.23 15.50 5.54
CA LYS A 101 -1.95 16.50 6.58
C LYS A 101 -3.08 16.55 7.61
N GLN A 102 -4.34 16.54 7.15
CA GLN A 102 -5.48 16.54 8.05
C GLN A 102 -5.54 15.27 8.90
N SER A 103 -5.25 14.10 8.31
CA SER A 103 -5.20 12.83 9.05
C SER A 103 -4.15 12.85 10.17
N LEU A 104 -2.93 13.31 9.87
CA LEU A 104 -1.84 13.42 10.85
C LEU A 104 -2.14 14.44 11.96
N ILE A 105 -2.80 15.55 11.62
CA ILE A 105 -3.26 16.54 12.61
C ILE A 105 -4.29 15.90 13.54
N SER A 106 -5.30 15.21 13.00
CA SER A 106 -6.33 14.53 13.79
C SER A 106 -5.73 13.45 14.70
N GLU A 107 -4.81 12.64 14.18
CA GLU A 107 -4.13 11.60 14.97
C GLU A 107 -3.35 12.19 16.14
N ARG A 108 -2.59 13.27 15.90
CA ARG A 108 -1.84 13.94 16.96
C ARG A 108 -2.75 14.64 17.97
N GLN A 109 -3.88 15.18 17.54
CA GLN A 109 -4.89 15.75 18.43
C GLN A 109 -5.51 14.69 19.33
N ASN A 110 -5.85 13.52 18.77
CA ASN A 110 -6.38 12.40 19.54
C ASN A 110 -5.36 11.90 20.57
N GLN A 111 -4.10 11.74 20.19
CA GLN A 111 -3.05 11.30 21.12
C GLN A 111 -2.88 12.28 22.29
N VAL A 112 -2.81 13.59 22.00
CA VAL A 112 -2.71 14.61 23.06
C VAL A 112 -3.94 14.61 23.97
N PHE A 113 -5.13 14.40 23.39
CA PHE A 113 -6.36 14.32 24.17
C PHE A 113 -6.38 13.08 25.08
N GLU A 114 -6.00 11.91 24.56
CA GLU A 114 -5.88 10.68 25.34
C GLU A 114 -4.85 10.83 26.46
N ASP A 115 -3.67 11.37 26.18
CA ASP A 115 -2.63 11.64 27.18
C ASP A 115 -3.12 12.60 28.27
N TYR A 116 -3.86 13.64 27.88
CA TYR A 116 -4.45 14.59 28.82
C TYR A 116 -5.50 13.92 29.72
N ILE A 117 -6.44 13.16 29.15
CA ILE A 117 -7.47 12.44 29.91
C ILE A 117 -6.83 11.41 30.84
N ALA A 118 -5.84 10.65 30.37
CA ALA A 118 -5.09 9.71 31.20
C ALA A 118 -4.40 10.41 32.37
N GLY A 119 -3.75 11.56 32.13
CA GLY A 119 -3.12 12.37 33.17
C GLY A 119 -4.12 12.92 34.19
N VAL A 120 -5.27 13.43 33.75
CA VAL A 120 -6.34 13.91 34.63
C VAL A 120 -6.93 12.77 35.45
N GLN A 121 -7.22 11.62 34.84
CA GLN A 121 -7.70 10.44 35.56
C GLN A 121 -6.68 9.98 36.61
N GLN A 122 -5.40 9.90 36.25
CA GLN A 122 -4.33 9.52 37.19
C GLN A 122 -4.28 10.48 38.39
N LYS A 123 -4.37 11.79 38.12
CA LYS A 123 -4.36 12.82 39.16
C LYS A 123 -5.60 12.74 40.05
N MET A 124 -6.79 12.59 39.47
CA MET A 124 -8.03 12.47 40.24
C MET A 124 -8.14 11.15 41.03
N LYS A 125 -7.48 10.07 40.58
CA LYS A 125 -7.28 8.84 41.37
C LYS A 125 -6.34 9.08 42.55
N GLN A 126 -5.22 9.79 42.35
CA GLN A 126 -4.27 10.13 43.43
C GLN A 126 -4.87 11.09 44.47
N ASP A 127 -5.61 12.11 44.01
CA ASP A 127 -6.25 13.11 44.87
C ASP A 127 -7.52 12.56 45.57
N GLY A 128 -7.87 11.29 45.35
CA GLY A 128 -8.98 10.60 46.02
C GLY A 128 -10.38 11.03 45.57
N HIS A 129 -10.48 11.81 44.48
CA HIS A 129 -11.74 12.31 43.92
C HIS A 129 -12.46 11.28 43.03
N ILE A 130 -11.75 10.29 42.48
CA ILE A 130 -12.34 9.12 41.81
C ILE A 130 -12.27 7.94 42.78
N LYS A 131 -13.43 7.55 43.34
CA LYS A 131 -13.58 6.26 44.04
C LYS A 131 -13.93 5.18 43.02
N ILE A 132 -12.95 4.38 42.62
CA ILE A 132 -13.22 3.16 41.87
C ILE A 132 -13.68 2.11 42.88
N TYR A 133 -14.96 1.73 42.82
CA TYR A 133 -15.48 0.63 43.62
C TYR A 133 -15.21 -0.69 42.86
N ASP A 134 -13.96 -1.17 42.93
CA ASP A 134 -13.51 -2.40 42.26
C ASP A 134 -14.39 -3.61 42.63
N ASP A 135 -14.94 -3.61 43.85
CA ASP A 135 -15.84 -4.64 44.37
C ASP A 135 -17.14 -4.79 43.54
N VAL A 136 -17.60 -3.73 42.87
CA VAL A 136 -18.83 -3.74 42.06
C VAL A 136 -18.54 -4.15 40.61
N LEU A 137 -17.37 -3.76 40.09
CA LEU A 137 -16.93 -4.11 38.73
C LEU A 137 -16.70 -5.61 38.57
N GLY A 138 -16.23 -6.30 39.62
CA GLY A 138 -16.08 -7.76 39.64
C GLY A 138 -17.38 -8.56 39.78
N THR A 139 -18.51 -7.89 40.06
CA THR A 139 -19.83 -8.54 40.20
C THR A 139 -20.76 -8.32 39.01
N LEU A 140 -20.31 -7.58 37.99
CA LEU A 140 -21.06 -7.44 36.75
C LEU A 140 -20.85 -8.72 35.92
N PRO A 141 -21.89 -9.54 35.69
CA PRO A 141 -21.78 -10.66 34.75
C PRO A 141 -21.44 -10.10 33.37
N GLU A 142 -20.42 -10.66 32.72
CA GLU A 142 -19.91 -10.22 31.40
C GLU A 142 -20.90 -10.42 30.23
N ASP A 143 -22.09 -10.99 30.46
CA ASP A 143 -23.02 -11.41 29.40
C ASP A 143 -24.50 -11.03 29.67
N GLU A 144 -24.80 -9.76 29.92
CA GLU A 144 -26.18 -9.27 29.72
C GLU A 144 -26.19 -8.04 28.81
N GLU A 145 -26.46 -8.27 27.53
CA GLU A 145 -26.98 -7.24 26.63
C GLU A 145 -28.13 -6.53 27.36
N PRO A 146 -28.19 -5.19 27.38
CA PRO A 146 -29.30 -4.49 28.01
C PRO A 146 -30.59 -4.86 27.28
N ALA A 147 -31.39 -5.74 27.89
CA ALA A 147 -32.72 -6.06 27.41
C ALA A 147 -33.52 -4.75 27.36
N LEU A 148 -33.78 -4.27 26.13
CA LEU A 148 -34.69 -3.16 25.91
C LEU A 148 -36.01 -3.50 26.63
N PRO A 149 -36.57 -2.59 27.45
CA PRO A 149 -37.82 -2.87 28.14
C PRO A 149 -38.89 -3.20 27.09
N GLY A 150 -39.35 -4.46 27.12
CA GLY A 150 -40.36 -4.97 26.21
C GLY A 150 -41.66 -4.17 26.37
N GLY A 151 -41.90 -3.23 25.46
CA GLY A 151 -43.07 -2.38 25.58
C GLY A 151 -43.18 -1.19 24.65
N LEU A 152 -42.65 -1.24 23.42
CA LEU A 152 -43.08 -0.31 22.36
C LEU A 152 -43.24 -1.06 21.04
N ASN A 153 -44.48 -1.52 20.81
CA ASN A 153 -44.95 -2.06 19.54
C ASN A 153 -45.05 -0.91 18.52
N PHE A 154 -44.08 -0.78 17.62
CA PHE A 154 -44.22 0.10 16.46
C PHE A 154 -44.93 -0.67 15.35
N PRO A 155 -46.12 -0.20 14.88
CA PRO A 155 -46.79 -0.84 13.76
C PRO A 155 -45.91 -0.68 12.50
N THR A 156 -45.50 -1.79 11.91
CA THR A 156 -44.95 -1.82 10.56
C THR A 156 -46.08 -1.49 9.59
N GLY A 157 -46.12 -0.24 9.13
CA GLY A 157 -46.95 0.17 8.00
C GLY A 157 -46.49 -0.54 6.72
N GLY A 158 -47.45 -1.04 5.96
CA GLY A 158 -47.25 -1.63 4.63
C GLY A 158 -47.07 -0.59 3.53
#